data_AF-A0AA88KZX6-F1
#
_entry.id   AF-A0AA88KZX6-F1
#
_cell.length_a   1.000
_cell.length_b   1.000
_cell.length_c   1.000
_cell.angle_alpha   90.00
_cell.angle_beta   90.00
_cell.angle_gamma   90.00
#
_symmetry.space_group_name_H-M   'P 1'
#
loop_
_entity.id
_entity.type
_entity.pdbx_description
1 polymer ?
#
loop_
_entity_poly.entity_id
_entity_poly.type
_entity_poly.pdbx_seq_one_letter_code
_entity_poly.pdbx_strand_id
1 'polypeptide(L)'
;DSQLKPERFTLLNVYRMRTSHFNKRRPTKIIIHPYNSFPNYEVYVRMRKAYVQHLRANVLVVNWLSTALSVSYVRTAIRAQRVASIIARFVDSIPPTPEIHFIGTSMAVHVSGSASRLMKRNVERITGLDPAGPIYSTFPSSYLLNPGDADFVDVIHTDAGLPKYGHFGINRSLGHVDFYVNGGRNQPGCGRTASALVDPIFDAFAIAGTTVKLPCSPAQQAQLKPQLILWYKEPHKTPFLSLNIDSLKNGATEELNKPRFMIDSSNTFPGDLYVFNASENDSGIYRCRLDYAKDPTIHIRHNMTVIDSSPSHGAAP
;
A
#
# COMPACT_ATOMS: atom_id res chain seq x y z
N ASP A 1 -22.07 -9.48 -32.22
CA ASP A 1 -22.36 -10.00 -30.87
C ASP A 1 -23.06 -8.92 -30.02
N SER A 2 -24.40 -8.90 -30.03
CA SER A 2 -25.22 -7.81 -29.48
C SER A 2 -25.16 -7.71 -27.95
N GLN A 3 -24.77 -8.78 -27.24
CA GLN A 3 -24.64 -8.81 -25.77
C GLN A 3 -23.46 -7.99 -25.24
N LEU A 4 -22.54 -7.53 -26.11
CA LEU A 4 -21.38 -6.73 -25.73
C LEU A 4 -21.55 -5.22 -25.93
N LYS A 5 -22.69 -4.78 -26.46
CA LYS A 5 -22.99 -3.35 -26.60
C LYS A 5 -23.52 -2.83 -25.25
N PRO A 6 -22.79 -1.95 -24.54
CA PRO A 6 -23.19 -1.50 -23.21
C PRO A 6 -24.43 -0.63 -23.26
N GLU A 7 -25.39 -0.92 -22.38
CA GLU A 7 -26.52 -0.05 -22.07
C GLU A 7 -26.12 0.99 -21.01
N ARG A 8 -26.66 2.21 -21.09
CA ARG A 8 -26.33 3.29 -20.15
C ARG A 8 -27.47 3.54 -19.17
N PHE A 9 -27.14 3.52 -17.88
CA PHE A 9 -28.05 3.81 -16.79
C PHE A 9 -27.52 4.97 -15.93
N THR A 10 -28.45 5.74 -15.39
CA THR A 10 -28.25 6.82 -14.42
C THR A 10 -29.28 6.66 -13.29
N LEU A 11 -29.12 7.40 -12.19
CA LEU A 11 -30.14 7.43 -11.13
C LEU A 11 -31.54 7.81 -11.64
N LEU A 12 -31.62 8.63 -12.68
CA LEU A 12 -32.90 9.10 -13.25
C LEU A 12 -33.61 8.03 -14.07
N ASN A 13 -32.91 7.01 -14.57
CA ASN A 13 -33.48 6.01 -15.47
C ASN A 13 -33.18 4.56 -15.04
N VAL A 14 -32.74 4.34 -13.80
CA VAL A 14 -32.39 3.02 -13.28
C VAL A 14 -33.55 2.03 -13.35
N TYR A 15 -34.80 2.50 -13.31
CA TYR A 15 -35.98 1.65 -13.51
C TYR A 15 -35.97 0.92 -14.86
N ARG A 16 -35.33 1.48 -15.89
CA ARG A 16 -35.17 0.84 -17.22
C ARG A 16 -34.27 -0.39 -17.18
N MET A 17 -33.51 -0.59 -16.12
CA MET A 17 -32.71 -1.80 -15.92
C MET A 17 -33.58 -3.07 -15.80
N ARG A 18 -34.86 -2.93 -15.41
CA ARG A 18 -35.78 -4.07 -15.34
C ARG A 18 -36.13 -4.66 -16.70
N THR A 19 -36.01 -3.86 -17.76
CA THR A 19 -36.29 -4.25 -19.15
C THR A 19 -35.01 -4.38 -19.98
N SER A 20 -33.84 -4.38 -19.32
CA SER A 20 -32.55 -4.55 -19.98
C SER A 20 -32.08 -5.99 -19.91
N HIS A 21 -30.84 -6.26 -20.33
CA HIS A 21 -30.22 -7.57 -20.19
C HIS A 21 -29.80 -7.91 -18.74
N PHE A 22 -30.09 -7.04 -17.76
CA PHE A 22 -29.80 -7.30 -16.36
C PHE A 22 -30.60 -8.48 -15.83
N ASN A 23 -29.92 -9.42 -15.16
CA ASN A 23 -30.54 -10.61 -14.62
C ASN A 23 -30.31 -10.72 -13.11
N LYS A 24 -31.39 -10.57 -12.34
CA LYS A 24 -31.34 -10.60 -10.87
C LYS A 24 -30.85 -11.93 -10.27
N ARG A 25 -30.80 -13.02 -11.04
CA ARG A 25 -30.29 -14.33 -10.60
C ARG A 25 -28.78 -14.48 -10.79
N ARG A 26 -28.10 -13.48 -11.36
CA ARG A 26 -26.66 -13.50 -11.63
C ARG A 26 -25.94 -12.54 -10.68
N PRO A 27 -24.68 -12.83 -10.31
CA PRO A 27 -23.87 -11.90 -9.51
C PRO A 27 -23.65 -10.59 -10.27
N THR A 28 -23.48 -9.50 -9.54
CA THR A 28 -23.25 -8.16 -10.10
C THR A 28 -21.84 -7.69 -9.81
N LYS A 29 -21.05 -7.45 -10.87
CA LYS A 29 -19.69 -6.92 -10.79
C LYS A 29 -19.71 -5.43 -11.10
N ILE A 30 -19.22 -4.61 -10.17
CA ILE A 30 -19.17 -3.15 -10.30
C ILE A 30 -17.71 -2.73 -10.47
N ILE A 31 -17.35 -2.33 -11.69
CA ILE A 31 -15.98 -1.95 -12.04
C ILE A 31 -15.87 -0.42 -12.01
N ILE A 32 -14.90 0.11 -11.26
CA ILE A 32 -14.65 1.55 -11.15
C ILE A 32 -13.22 1.85 -11.59
N HIS A 33 -13.10 2.56 -12.72
CA HIS A 33 -11.82 2.97 -13.30
C HIS A 33 -11.14 4.08 -12.45
N PRO A 34 -9.82 4.31 -12.58
CA PRO A 34 -9.08 5.27 -11.75
C PRO A 34 -9.27 6.71 -12.25
N TYR A 35 -8.65 7.63 -11.50
CA TYR A 35 -8.41 9.02 -11.90
C TYR A 35 -7.76 9.11 -13.29
N ASN A 36 -8.17 10.09 -14.10
CA ASN A 36 -7.65 10.31 -15.45
C ASN A 36 -7.63 9.04 -16.35
N SER A 37 -8.67 8.21 -16.23
CA SER A 37 -8.89 7.04 -17.06
C SER A 37 -10.35 6.97 -17.53
N PHE A 38 -10.64 6.03 -18.42
CA PHE A 38 -11.93 5.92 -19.08
C PHE A 38 -12.53 4.52 -18.96
N PRO A 39 -13.86 4.40 -18.85
CA PRO A 39 -14.54 3.10 -18.68
C PRO A 39 -14.43 2.17 -19.89
N ASN A 40 -14.02 2.68 -21.06
CA ASN A 40 -13.85 1.94 -22.30
C ASN A 40 -12.39 1.61 -22.63
N TYR A 41 -11.45 1.89 -21.72
CA TYR A 41 -10.07 1.44 -21.88
C TYR A 41 -10.00 -0.10 -21.96
N GLU A 42 -9.02 -0.59 -22.72
CA GLU A 42 -8.95 -1.99 -23.11
C GLU A 42 -8.99 -2.95 -21.91
N VAL A 43 -8.33 -2.61 -20.80
CA VAL A 43 -8.34 -3.41 -19.57
C VAL A 43 -9.77 -3.64 -19.05
N TYR A 44 -10.61 -2.61 -19.00
CA TYR A 44 -11.99 -2.72 -18.54
C TYR A 44 -12.90 -3.39 -19.56
N VAL A 45 -12.59 -3.24 -20.87
CA VAL A 45 -13.29 -3.95 -21.94
C VAL A 45 -13.00 -5.45 -21.89
N ARG A 46 -11.74 -5.85 -21.64
CA ARG A 46 -11.35 -7.25 -21.47
C ARG A 46 -11.96 -7.83 -20.19
N MET A 47 -11.89 -7.09 -19.09
CA MET A 47 -12.45 -7.50 -17.80
C MET A 47 -13.97 -7.73 -17.87
N ARG A 48 -14.74 -6.79 -18.45
CA ARG A 48 -16.20 -6.98 -18.61
C ARG A 48 -16.52 -8.17 -19.51
N LYS A 49 -15.76 -8.36 -20.60
CA LYS A 49 -15.95 -9.50 -21.51
C LYS A 49 -15.75 -10.81 -20.75
N ALA A 50 -14.67 -10.92 -19.97
CA ALA A 50 -14.39 -12.11 -19.18
C ALA A 50 -15.53 -12.42 -18.19
N TYR A 51 -16.01 -11.43 -17.45
CA TYR A 51 -17.12 -11.62 -16.50
C TYR A 51 -18.45 -12.01 -17.18
N VAL A 52 -18.78 -11.39 -18.32
CA VAL A 52 -20.01 -11.70 -19.06
C VAL A 52 -19.93 -13.09 -19.70
N GLN A 53 -18.81 -13.41 -20.34
CA GLN A 53 -18.66 -14.62 -21.17
C GLN A 53 -18.35 -15.87 -20.34
N HIS A 54 -17.53 -15.76 -19.29
CA HIS A 54 -17.07 -16.92 -18.53
C HIS A 54 -17.77 -17.08 -17.18
N LEU A 55 -18.21 -15.99 -16.55
CA LEU A 55 -18.82 -16.01 -15.22
C LEU A 55 -20.32 -15.71 -15.22
N ARG A 56 -20.89 -15.43 -16.40
CA ARG A 56 -22.31 -15.10 -16.58
C ARG A 56 -22.77 -14.08 -15.52
N ALA A 57 -22.04 -12.98 -15.37
CA ALA A 57 -22.36 -11.93 -14.41
C ALA A 57 -23.05 -10.73 -15.07
N ASN A 58 -23.80 -9.95 -14.28
CA ASN A 58 -24.12 -8.57 -14.64
C ASN A 58 -22.85 -7.74 -14.43
N VAL A 59 -22.45 -6.92 -15.42
CA VAL A 59 -21.27 -6.05 -15.28
C VAL A 59 -21.68 -4.60 -15.44
N LEU A 60 -21.45 -3.81 -14.39
CA LEU A 60 -21.69 -2.38 -14.34
C LEU A 60 -20.34 -1.66 -14.29
N VAL A 61 -19.99 -0.95 -15.35
CA VAL A 61 -18.78 -0.10 -15.34
C VAL A 61 -19.19 1.33 -15.01
N VAL A 62 -18.68 1.85 -13.90
CA VAL A 62 -19.00 3.19 -13.43
C VAL A 62 -18.28 4.22 -14.30
N ASN A 63 -19.07 5.06 -14.97
CA ASN A 63 -18.55 6.24 -15.67
C ASN A 63 -18.66 7.45 -14.74
N TRP A 64 -17.53 7.88 -14.19
CA TRP A 64 -17.44 9.03 -13.28
C TRP A 64 -16.52 10.13 -13.82
N LEU A 65 -16.39 10.21 -15.15
CA LEU A 65 -15.49 11.14 -15.85
C LEU A 65 -15.70 12.61 -15.48
N SER A 66 -16.92 13.02 -15.14
CA SER A 66 -17.22 14.39 -14.68
C SER A 66 -16.45 14.81 -13.42
N THR A 67 -15.96 13.83 -12.66
CA THR A 67 -15.09 14.05 -11.49
C THR A 67 -13.68 13.53 -11.75
N ALA A 68 -13.53 12.37 -12.40
CA ALA A 68 -12.25 11.70 -12.60
C ALA A 68 -11.30 12.39 -13.60
N LEU A 69 -11.84 13.12 -14.59
CA LEU A 69 -11.03 13.92 -15.52
C LEU A 69 -10.82 15.32 -14.92
N SER A 70 -9.73 15.48 -14.21
CA SER A 70 -9.36 16.76 -13.61
C SER A 70 -7.87 16.99 -13.72
N VAL A 71 -7.46 18.25 -13.67
CA VAL A 71 -6.06 18.61 -13.45
C VAL A 71 -5.68 18.48 -11.98
N SER A 72 -6.66 18.51 -11.07
CA SER A 72 -6.43 18.58 -9.63
C SER A 72 -6.70 17.24 -8.96
N TYR A 73 -5.63 16.51 -8.65
CA TYR A 73 -5.69 15.22 -7.97
C TYR A 73 -6.38 15.33 -6.58
N VAL A 74 -5.95 16.29 -5.76
CA VAL A 74 -6.50 16.51 -4.40
C VAL A 74 -8.00 16.81 -4.42
N ARG A 75 -8.43 17.74 -5.29
CA ARG A 75 -9.86 18.06 -5.41
C ARG A 75 -10.67 16.86 -5.89
N THR A 76 -10.09 16.04 -6.76
CA THR A 76 -10.74 14.82 -7.25
C THR A 76 -10.89 13.80 -6.13
N ALA A 77 -9.85 13.56 -5.34
CA ALA A 77 -9.89 12.66 -4.19
C ALA A 77 -10.97 13.06 -3.17
N ILE A 78 -11.09 14.36 -2.87
CA ILE A 78 -12.13 14.88 -1.97
C ILE A 78 -13.53 14.69 -2.58
N ARG A 79 -13.70 15.04 -3.86
CA ARG A 79 -15.00 14.92 -4.56
C ARG A 79 -15.42 13.48 -4.82
N ALA A 80 -14.48 12.54 -4.82
CA ALA A 80 -14.74 11.12 -5.02
C ALA A 80 -15.71 10.55 -3.96
N GLN A 81 -15.79 11.15 -2.76
CA GLN A 81 -16.80 10.81 -1.76
C GLN A 81 -18.24 11.06 -2.23
N ARG A 82 -18.46 12.14 -3.00
CA ARG A 82 -19.77 12.41 -3.60
C ARG A 82 -20.12 11.37 -4.66
N VAL A 83 -19.12 10.88 -5.39
CA VAL A 83 -19.28 9.81 -6.38
C VAL A 83 -19.64 8.50 -5.68
N ALA A 84 -18.99 8.16 -4.57
CA ALA A 84 -19.36 7.02 -3.73
C ALA A 84 -20.83 7.05 -3.29
N SER A 85 -21.33 8.22 -2.82
CA SER A 85 -22.74 8.39 -2.46
C SER A 85 -23.72 8.18 -3.63
N ILE A 86 -23.33 8.55 -4.84
CA ILE A 86 -24.14 8.34 -6.05
C ILE A 86 -24.16 6.86 -6.42
N ILE A 87 -23.00 6.20 -6.36
CA ILE A 87 -22.86 4.76 -6.61
C ILE A 87 -23.70 3.97 -5.62
N ALA A 88 -23.59 4.26 -4.32
CA ALA A 88 -24.36 3.60 -3.27
C ALA A 88 -25.88 3.69 -3.54
N ARG A 89 -26.39 4.89 -3.80
CA ARG A 89 -27.80 5.10 -4.15
C ARG A 89 -28.21 4.36 -5.43
N PHE A 90 -27.34 4.31 -6.41
CA PHE A 90 -27.61 3.59 -7.65
C PHE A 90 -27.73 2.10 -7.39
N VAL A 91 -26.76 1.50 -6.69
CA VAL A 91 -26.76 0.07 -6.35
C VAL A 91 -27.92 -0.28 -5.42
N ASP A 92 -28.30 0.59 -4.50
CA ASP A 92 -29.49 0.36 -3.67
C ASP A 92 -30.79 0.35 -4.48
N SER A 93 -30.82 1.04 -5.61
CA SER A 93 -31.99 1.10 -6.51
C SER A 93 -32.09 -0.04 -7.52
N ILE A 94 -31.01 -0.83 -7.72
CA ILE A 94 -31.07 -2.01 -8.60
C ILE A 94 -31.72 -3.20 -7.88
N PRO A 95 -32.37 -4.14 -8.62
CA PRO A 95 -32.90 -5.36 -8.04
C PRO A 95 -31.81 -6.14 -7.27
N PRO A 96 -32.14 -6.75 -6.12
CA PRO A 96 -31.20 -7.61 -5.39
C PRO A 96 -30.61 -8.72 -6.27
N THR A 97 -29.33 -8.99 -6.08
CA THR A 97 -28.59 -10.07 -6.75
C THR A 97 -27.91 -10.95 -5.72
N PRO A 98 -27.51 -12.20 -6.08
CA PRO A 98 -26.88 -13.12 -5.13
C PRO A 98 -25.54 -12.64 -4.57
N GLU A 99 -24.87 -11.71 -5.29
CA GLU A 99 -23.59 -11.15 -4.90
C GLU A 99 -23.44 -9.76 -5.54
N ILE A 100 -22.86 -8.83 -4.80
CA ILE A 100 -22.35 -7.53 -5.24
C ILE A 100 -20.84 -7.53 -4.99
N HIS A 101 -20.08 -7.37 -6.07
CA HIS A 101 -18.62 -7.33 -6.01
C HIS A 101 -18.09 -6.06 -6.66
N PHE A 102 -17.51 -5.19 -5.85
CA PHE A 102 -16.81 -4.00 -6.36
C PHE A 102 -15.37 -4.32 -6.74
N ILE A 103 -14.93 -3.75 -7.85
CA ILE A 103 -13.56 -3.85 -8.35
C ILE A 103 -13.11 -2.43 -8.65
N GLY A 104 -12.30 -1.86 -7.76
CA GLY A 104 -11.75 -0.51 -7.89
C GLY A 104 -10.29 -0.55 -8.30
N THR A 105 -9.82 0.44 -9.07
CA THR A 105 -8.40 0.63 -9.38
C THR A 105 -7.90 1.98 -8.86
N SER A 106 -6.70 2.04 -8.26
CA SER A 106 -6.10 3.27 -7.75
C SER A 106 -7.05 4.03 -6.81
N MET A 107 -7.36 5.30 -7.11
CA MET A 107 -8.29 6.15 -6.36
C MET A 107 -9.68 5.48 -6.16
N ALA A 108 -10.12 4.70 -7.14
CA ALA A 108 -11.44 4.08 -7.12
C ALA A 108 -11.57 2.91 -6.12
N VAL A 109 -10.45 2.40 -5.60
CA VAL A 109 -10.48 1.43 -4.50
C VAL A 109 -11.14 2.06 -3.27
N HIS A 110 -10.73 3.29 -2.93
CA HIS A 110 -11.30 4.04 -1.82
C HIS A 110 -12.75 4.46 -2.06
N VAL A 111 -13.11 4.75 -3.33
CA VAL A 111 -14.51 4.99 -3.74
C VAL A 111 -15.37 3.75 -3.52
N SER A 112 -14.84 2.56 -3.79
CA SER A 112 -15.55 1.29 -3.60
C SER A 112 -15.89 1.06 -2.12
N GLY A 113 -14.89 1.20 -1.23
CA GLY A 113 -15.11 1.09 0.20
C GLY A 113 -16.06 2.17 0.74
N SER A 114 -15.89 3.42 0.30
CA SER A 114 -16.79 4.52 0.70
C SER A 114 -18.22 4.30 0.22
N ALA A 115 -18.41 3.74 -0.99
CA ALA A 115 -19.74 3.45 -1.52
C ALA A 115 -20.42 2.35 -0.72
N SER A 116 -19.70 1.28 -0.40
CA SER A 116 -20.23 0.17 0.41
C SER A 116 -20.77 0.64 1.75
N ARG A 117 -20.01 1.45 2.50
CA ARG A 117 -20.46 2.01 3.80
C ARG A 117 -21.74 2.85 3.71
N LEU A 118 -22.02 3.42 2.54
CA LEU A 118 -23.19 4.27 2.31
C LEU A 118 -24.40 3.49 1.77
N MET A 119 -24.23 2.21 1.43
CA MET A 119 -25.31 1.34 0.96
C MET A 119 -26.19 0.88 2.12
N LYS A 120 -27.45 0.56 1.79
CA LYS A 120 -28.42 0.01 2.75
C LYS A 120 -28.32 -1.49 2.96
N ARG A 121 -27.45 -2.16 2.20
CA ARG A 121 -27.25 -3.61 2.20
C ARG A 121 -25.77 -3.92 2.21
N ASN A 122 -25.41 -5.08 2.75
CA ASN A 122 -24.04 -5.54 2.77
C ASN A 122 -23.51 -5.78 1.34
N VAL A 123 -22.20 -5.69 1.21
CA VAL A 123 -21.45 -6.01 0.00
C VAL A 123 -20.65 -7.26 0.29
N GLU A 124 -20.78 -8.27 -0.56
CA GLU A 124 -20.13 -9.56 -0.35
C GLU A 124 -18.64 -9.48 -0.63
N ARG A 125 -18.22 -8.68 -1.63
CA ARG A 125 -16.79 -8.56 -1.97
C ARG A 125 -16.35 -7.18 -2.46
N ILE A 126 -15.14 -6.77 -2.06
CA ILE A 126 -14.42 -5.67 -2.71
C ILE A 126 -13.01 -6.16 -3.08
N THR A 127 -12.66 -6.02 -4.36
CA THR A 127 -11.28 -6.18 -4.82
C THR A 127 -10.65 -4.82 -5.08
N GLY A 128 -9.58 -4.50 -4.35
CA GLY A 128 -8.79 -3.30 -4.52
C GLY A 128 -7.57 -3.53 -5.41
N LEU A 129 -7.53 -2.92 -6.59
CA LEU A 129 -6.38 -3.00 -7.50
C LEU A 129 -5.49 -1.77 -7.29
N ASP A 130 -4.38 -1.97 -6.59
CA ASP A 130 -3.32 -1.01 -6.31
C ASP A 130 -3.85 0.32 -5.74
N PRO A 131 -4.36 0.32 -4.49
CA PRO A 131 -5.05 1.46 -3.91
C PRO A 131 -4.16 2.70 -3.86
N ALA A 132 -4.69 3.88 -4.20
CA ALA A 132 -3.89 5.10 -4.28
C ALA A 132 -3.30 5.54 -2.92
N GLY A 133 -2.00 5.81 -2.88
CA GLY A 133 -1.28 6.32 -1.72
C GLY A 133 -1.25 7.85 -1.56
N PRO A 134 -0.93 8.65 -2.62
CA PRO A 134 -0.85 10.11 -2.54
C PRO A 134 -2.15 10.70 -1.99
N ILE A 135 -2.04 11.66 -1.06
CA ILE A 135 -3.13 12.30 -0.28
C ILE A 135 -3.99 11.37 0.59
N TYR A 136 -4.30 10.16 0.13
CA TYR A 136 -5.09 9.18 0.86
C TYR A 136 -4.41 8.71 2.13
N SER A 137 -3.08 8.58 2.12
CA SER A 137 -2.28 8.32 3.33
C SER A 137 -2.43 9.38 4.42
N THR A 138 -2.88 10.60 4.09
CA THR A 138 -3.15 11.68 5.06
C THR A 138 -4.63 11.81 5.44
N PHE A 139 -5.51 11.05 4.78
CA PHE A 139 -6.95 11.09 5.05
C PHE A 139 -7.33 10.20 6.24
N PRO A 140 -8.43 10.52 6.94
CA PRO A 140 -8.95 9.64 7.98
C PRO A 140 -9.36 8.28 7.38
N SER A 141 -9.37 7.24 8.22
CA SER A 141 -9.68 5.86 7.82
C SER A 141 -11.05 5.72 7.14
N SER A 142 -12.02 6.58 7.44
CA SER A 142 -13.34 6.62 6.81
C SER A 142 -13.31 6.94 5.31
N TYR A 143 -12.22 7.49 4.79
CA TYR A 143 -12.03 7.78 3.36
C TYR A 143 -11.27 6.66 2.65
N LEU A 144 -10.77 5.67 3.39
CA LEU A 144 -9.95 4.59 2.87
C LEU A 144 -10.77 3.30 2.77
N LEU A 145 -10.26 2.38 1.96
CA LEU A 145 -10.79 1.02 1.98
C LEU A 145 -10.38 0.39 3.32
N ASN A 146 -11.28 -0.33 3.96
CA ASN A 146 -10.94 -1.16 5.11
C ASN A 146 -11.54 -2.57 4.96
N PRO A 147 -11.09 -3.55 5.77
CA PRO A 147 -11.62 -4.91 5.69
C PRO A 147 -13.13 -4.96 5.97
N GLY A 148 -13.63 -4.13 6.89
CA GLY A 148 -15.06 -4.06 7.23
C GLY A 148 -15.97 -3.47 6.16
N ASP A 149 -15.45 -3.06 5.00
CA ASP A 149 -16.27 -2.54 3.90
C ASP A 149 -17.04 -3.62 3.14
N ALA A 150 -16.72 -4.89 3.32
CA ALA A 150 -17.44 -6.01 2.71
C ALA A 150 -17.22 -7.29 3.52
N ASP A 151 -18.01 -8.32 3.24
CA ASP A 151 -17.81 -9.65 3.85
C ASP A 151 -16.41 -10.20 3.53
N PHE A 152 -15.88 -9.88 2.34
CA PHE A 152 -14.50 -10.16 1.97
C PHE A 152 -13.86 -9.00 1.19
N VAL A 153 -12.61 -8.69 1.52
CA VAL A 153 -11.85 -7.60 0.89
C VAL A 153 -10.47 -8.13 0.53
N ASP A 154 -10.18 -8.18 -0.76
CA ASP A 154 -8.89 -8.60 -1.28
C ASP A 154 -8.20 -7.45 -2.03
N VAL A 155 -6.93 -7.21 -1.72
CA VAL A 155 -6.20 -6.07 -2.27
C VAL A 155 -4.95 -6.57 -2.98
N ILE A 156 -4.67 -6.05 -4.16
CA ILE A 156 -3.48 -6.38 -4.95
C ILE A 156 -2.62 -5.13 -5.02
N HIS A 157 -1.43 -5.17 -4.45
CA HIS A 157 -0.44 -4.11 -4.47
C HIS A 157 0.59 -4.39 -5.56
N THR A 158 0.78 -3.44 -6.46
CA THR A 158 1.74 -3.51 -7.57
C THR A 158 2.68 -2.32 -7.64
N ASP A 159 2.31 -1.20 -7.03
CA ASP A 159 3.11 0.01 -6.94
C ASP A 159 3.12 0.65 -5.54
N ALA A 160 3.11 -0.18 -4.50
CA ALA A 160 3.16 0.26 -3.12
C ALA A 160 4.47 1.00 -2.80
N GLY A 161 4.38 2.21 -2.27
CA GLY A 161 5.57 2.94 -1.81
C GLY A 161 5.32 4.42 -1.58
N LEU A 162 6.40 5.18 -1.50
CA LEU A 162 6.33 6.62 -1.31
C LEU A 162 6.38 7.37 -2.65
N PRO A 163 5.57 8.43 -2.83
CA PRO A 163 5.58 9.23 -4.05
C PRO A 163 6.95 9.84 -4.40
N LYS A 164 7.77 10.17 -3.39
CA LYS A 164 9.13 10.68 -3.60
C LYS A 164 10.07 9.69 -4.30
N TYR A 165 9.72 8.40 -4.31
CA TYR A 165 10.45 7.34 -5.02
C TYR A 165 9.71 6.85 -6.28
N GLY A 166 8.69 7.59 -6.72
CA GLY A 166 7.95 7.27 -7.95
C GLY A 166 6.89 6.19 -7.80
N HIS A 167 6.41 5.94 -6.57
CA HIS A 167 5.35 4.99 -6.25
C HIS A 167 4.01 5.69 -5.97
N PHE A 168 2.92 5.13 -6.48
CA PHE A 168 1.57 5.71 -6.33
C PHE A 168 0.61 4.85 -5.50
N GLY A 169 0.97 3.61 -5.18
CA GLY A 169 0.18 2.70 -4.35
C GLY A 169 0.42 2.91 -2.86
N ILE A 170 -0.60 2.65 -2.05
CA ILE A 170 -0.50 2.69 -0.60
C ILE A 170 0.35 1.51 -0.11
N ASN A 171 1.29 1.77 0.80
CA ASN A 171 2.20 0.74 1.32
C ASN A 171 1.79 0.22 2.70
N ARG A 172 0.51 -0.15 2.82
CA ARG A 172 -0.04 -0.84 4.00
C ARG A 172 -1.23 -1.72 3.62
N SER A 173 -1.51 -2.73 4.42
CA SER A 173 -2.65 -3.61 4.28
C SER A 173 -3.96 -2.84 4.45
N LEU A 174 -4.92 -3.08 3.54
CA LEU A 174 -6.26 -2.50 3.58
C LEU A 174 -7.37 -3.56 3.54
N GLY A 175 -7.04 -4.82 3.25
CA GLY A 175 -8.01 -5.89 3.06
C GLY A 175 -8.00 -6.93 4.19
N HIS A 176 -8.89 -7.91 4.04
CA HIS A 176 -8.76 -9.18 4.74
C HIS A 176 -7.52 -9.94 4.26
N VAL A 177 -7.22 -9.82 2.96
CA VAL A 177 -6.02 -10.38 2.32
C VAL A 177 -5.40 -9.32 1.41
N ASP A 178 -4.09 -9.13 1.54
CA ASP A 178 -3.30 -8.22 0.70
C ASP A 178 -2.20 -9.00 -0.02
N PHE A 179 -2.17 -8.88 -1.35
CA PHE A 179 -1.21 -9.53 -2.24
C PHE A 179 -0.18 -8.51 -2.72
N TYR A 180 1.09 -8.66 -2.32
CA TYR A 180 2.19 -7.81 -2.77
C TYR A 180 2.93 -8.48 -3.93
N VAL A 181 2.45 -8.27 -5.15
CA VAL A 181 2.95 -8.95 -6.35
C VAL A 181 4.39 -8.53 -6.62
N ASN A 182 5.32 -9.48 -6.74
CA ASN A 182 6.76 -9.19 -6.89
C ASN A 182 7.32 -8.25 -5.79
N GLY A 183 6.85 -8.41 -4.55
CA GLY A 183 7.21 -7.51 -3.43
C GLY A 183 6.39 -6.22 -3.39
N GLY A 184 5.43 -6.06 -4.32
CA GLY A 184 4.40 -5.02 -4.32
C GLY A 184 4.84 -3.65 -4.82
N ARG A 185 6.12 -3.46 -5.14
CA ARG A 185 6.67 -2.16 -5.54
C ARG A 185 7.03 -2.07 -7.02
N ASN A 186 7.86 -2.99 -7.50
CA ASN A 186 8.49 -2.93 -8.81
C ASN A 186 8.12 -4.17 -9.62
N GLN A 187 7.32 -3.98 -10.67
CA GLN A 187 6.87 -5.09 -11.51
C GLN A 187 7.86 -5.32 -12.67
N PRO A 188 8.28 -6.57 -12.94
CA PRO A 188 9.09 -6.91 -14.10
C PRO A 188 8.45 -6.40 -15.40
N GLY A 189 9.25 -5.79 -16.27
CA GLY A 189 8.79 -5.22 -17.55
C GLY A 189 8.21 -3.79 -17.45
N CYS A 190 8.01 -3.23 -16.26
CA CYS A 190 7.71 -1.81 -16.09
C CYS A 190 9.02 -0.99 -16.12
N GLY A 191 9.21 -0.16 -17.14
CA GLY A 191 10.43 0.63 -17.38
C GLY A 191 10.66 1.74 -16.35
N ARG A 192 11.19 1.38 -15.18
CA ARG A 192 11.64 2.33 -14.15
C ARG A 192 13.13 2.65 -14.31
N THR A 193 13.50 3.90 -14.02
CA THR A 193 14.92 4.31 -13.94
C THR A 193 15.62 3.54 -12.83
N ALA A 194 16.92 3.25 -12.99
CA ALA A 194 17.70 2.50 -11.99
C ALA A 194 17.61 3.08 -10.56
N SER A 195 17.44 4.39 -10.43
CA SER A 195 17.24 5.08 -9.13
C SER A 195 15.95 4.67 -8.40
N ALA A 196 14.91 4.20 -9.09
CA ALA A 196 13.66 3.72 -8.50
C ALA A 196 13.67 2.20 -8.21
N LEU A 197 14.71 1.50 -8.66
CA LEU A 197 14.88 0.06 -8.45
C LEU A 197 15.71 -0.28 -7.21
N VAL A 198 16.45 0.70 -6.66
CA VAL A 198 17.36 0.50 -5.54
C VAL A 198 16.74 1.11 -4.29
N ASP A 199 16.54 0.30 -3.25
CA ASP A 199 16.16 0.82 -1.94
C ASP A 199 17.18 1.87 -1.50
N PRO A 200 16.76 3.09 -1.09
CA PRO A 200 17.67 4.16 -0.75
C PRO A 200 18.64 3.71 0.35
N ILE A 201 19.91 4.11 0.21
CA ILE A 201 20.91 4.01 1.26
C ILE A 201 21.05 5.40 1.88
N PHE A 202 20.84 5.52 3.19
CA PHE A 202 20.94 6.77 3.92
C PHE A 202 22.36 6.94 4.46
N ASP A 203 22.98 8.10 4.28
CA ASP A 203 24.28 8.37 4.87
C ASP A 203 24.15 8.66 6.36
N ALA A 204 25.05 8.07 7.16
CA ALA A 204 25.16 8.31 8.59
C ALA A 204 26.62 8.59 8.95
N PHE A 205 26.86 9.67 9.70
CA PHE A 205 28.20 10.08 10.09
C PHE A 205 28.36 9.97 11.60
N ALA A 206 29.51 9.49 12.05
CA ALA A 206 29.89 9.43 13.45
C ALA A 206 31.33 9.93 13.63
N ILE A 207 31.64 10.44 14.82
CA ILE A 207 33.01 10.75 15.21
C ILE A 207 33.50 9.57 16.06
N ALA A 208 34.77 9.19 15.92
CA ALA A 208 35.36 8.15 16.76
C ALA A 208 35.12 8.44 18.25
N GLY A 209 34.67 7.43 19.00
CA GLY A 209 34.33 7.55 20.42
C GLY A 209 32.90 7.99 20.73
N THR A 210 32.13 8.48 19.75
CA THR A 210 30.75 8.93 20.00
C THR A 210 29.72 7.82 19.85
N THR A 211 28.46 8.13 20.20
CA THR A 211 27.31 7.25 19.96
C THR A 211 26.58 7.74 18.71
N VAL A 212 26.28 6.83 17.79
CA VAL A 212 25.46 7.11 16.61
C VAL A 212 24.16 6.32 16.65
N LYS A 213 23.10 6.93 16.12
CA LYS A 213 21.78 6.34 15.98
C LYS A 213 21.47 6.15 14.50
N LEU A 214 21.14 4.92 14.10
CA LEU A 214 20.68 4.57 12.75
C LEU A 214 19.17 4.26 12.80
N PRO A 215 18.31 5.13 12.21
CA PRO A 215 16.87 4.93 12.24
C PRO A 215 16.40 3.68 11.48
N CYS A 216 15.55 2.85 12.08
CA CYS A 216 14.99 1.66 11.41
C CYS A 216 13.55 1.85 10.90
N SER A 217 12.89 2.98 11.17
CA SER A 217 11.55 3.25 10.66
C SER A 217 11.53 4.49 9.75
N PRO A 218 10.88 4.45 8.56
CA PRO A 218 10.63 5.67 7.81
C PRO A 218 9.65 6.52 8.60
N ALA A 219 9.93 7.81 8.81
CA ALA A 219 9.08 8.72 9.58
C ALA A 219 7.59 8.74 9.17
N GLN A 220 7.26 8.27 7.96
CA GLN A 220 5.89 8.16 7.43
C GLN A 220 5.19 6.82 7.74
N GLN A 221 5.91 5.79 8.22
CA GLN A 221 5.38 4.46 8.56
C GLN A 221 5.44 4.13 10.05
N ALA A 222 5.73 5.13 10.90
CA ALA A 222 5.72 5.04 12.36
C ALA A 222 4.39 4.55 12.99
N GLN A 223 3.32 4.40 12.19
CA GLN A 223 2.03 3.88 12.63
C GLN A 223 1.94 2.34 12.59
N LEU A 224 2.81 1.65 11.85
CA LEU A 224 2.80 0.19 11.77
C LEU A 224 3.77 -0.39 12.79
N LYS A 225 3.29 -1.30 13.64
CA LYS A 225 4.10 -1.99 14.64
C LYS A 225 4.70 -3.26 14.03
N PRO A 226 6.04 -3.35 13.84
CA PRO A 226 6.67 -4.57 13.37
C PRO A 226 6.59 -5.69 14.42
N GLN A 227 6.68 -6.95 13.99
CA GLN A 227 6.75 -8.12 14.86
C GLN A 227 8.20 -8.55 15.11
N LEU A 228 9.04 -8.46 14.09
CA LEU A 228 10.45 -8.84 14.16
C LEU A 228 11.29 -7.76 13.48
N ILE A 229 12.34 -7.34 14.18
CA ILE A 229 13.33 -6.37 13.70
C ILE A 229 14.68 -7.06 13.67
N LEU A 230 15.38 -6.98 12.54
CA LEU A 230 16.68 -7.60 12.34
C LEU A 230 17.68 -6.58 11.81
N TRP A 231 18.87 -6.54 12.39
CA TRP A 231 19.99 -5.73 11.91
C TRP A 231 21.12 -6.58 11.37
N TYR A 232 21.63 -6.18 10.21
CA TYR A 232 22.73 -6.81 9.49
C TYR A 232 23.84 -5.79 9.23
N LYS A 233 25.08 -6.24 9.20
CA LYS A 233 26.23 -5.46 8.70
C LYS A 233 26.78 -6.17 7.47
N GLU A 234 26.68 -5.54 6.31
CA GLU A 234 27.19 -6.12 5.06
C GLU A 234 28.71 -6.37 5.17
N PRO A 235 29.23 -7.46 4.56
CA PRO A 235 28.56 -8.41 3.66
C PRO A 235 27.85 -9.58 4.37
N HIS A 236 27.74 -9.58 5.71
CA HIS A 236 27.20 -10.72 6.45
C HIS A 236 25.71 -10.93 6.18
N LYS A 237 25.33 -12.19 5.89
CA LYS A 237 23.94 -12.58 5.60
C LYS A 237 23.13 -12.90 6.85
N THR A 238 23.78 -13.16 7.98
CA THR A 238 23.14 -13.41 9.27
C THR A 238 22.96 -12.10 10.03
N PRO A 239 21.81 -11.88 10.69
CA PRO A 239 21.64 -10.70 11.52
C PRO A 239 22.60 -10.76 12.71
N PHE A 240 23.14 -9.61 13.10
CA PHE A 240 23.96 -9.51 14.32
C PHE A 240 23.12 -9.06 15.52
N LEU A 241 21.92 -8.52 15.30
CA LEU A 241 20.91 -8.25 16.33
C LEU A 241 19.52 -8.60 15.80
N SER A 242 18.69 -9.13 16.69
CA SER A 242 17.29 -9.42 16.44
C SER A 242 16.43 -9.01 17.63
N LEU A 243 15.29 -8.40 17.35
CA LEU A 243 14.30 -8.02 18.35
C LEU A 243 12.93 -8.53 17.93
N ASN A 244 12.41 -9.49 18.68
CA ASN A 244 11.03 -9.95 18.57
C ASN A 244 10.15 -9.09 19.49
N ILE A 245 9.29 -8.27 18.91
CA ILE A 245 8.48 -7.29 19.65
C ILE A 245 7.36 -7.96 20.45
N ASP A 246 6.83 -9.09 19.97
CA ASP A 246 5.82 -9.85 20.70
C ASP A 246 6.44 -10.55 21.93
N SER A 247 7.73 -10.90 21.85
CA SER A 247 8.51 -11.51 22.93
C SER A 247 9.06 -10.51 23.96
N LEU A 248 8.93 -9.20 23.74
CA LEU A 248 9.23 -8.18 24.76
C LEU A 248 8.30 -8.28 25.98
N LYS A 249 7.16 -8.96 25.87
CA LYS A 249 6.37 -9.37 27.06
C LYS A 249 7.11 -10.39 27.95
N ASN A 250 8.13 -11.07 27.42
CA ASN A 250 8.90 -12.14 28.06
C ASN A 250 10.43 -11.90 28.08
N GLY A 251 10.91 -10.69 27.71
CA GLY A 251 12.29 -10.27 27.97
C GLY A 251 13.42 -10.99 27.22
N ALA A 252 13.17 -11.59 26.05
CA ALA A 252 14.24 -12.23 25.26
C ALA A 252 14.74 -11.31 24.13
N THR A 253 15.76 -10.50 24.42
CA THR A 253 16.73 -10.08 23.40
C THR A 253 17.72 -11.24 23.22
N GLU A 254 17.74 -11.90 22.05
CA GLU A 254 18.91 -12.73 21.70
C GLU A 254 20.06 -11.78 21.33
N GLU A 255 20.70 -11.25 22.38
CA GLU A 255 21.92 -10.49 22.29
C GLU A 255 23.05 -11.43 21.82
N LEU A 256 23.50 -11.25 20.58
CA LEU A 256 24.89 -11.54 20.26
C LEU A 256 25.73 -10.47 20.94
N ASN A 257 26.01 -10.73 22.22
CA ASN A 257 26.83 -9.97 23.17
C ASN A 257 27.91 -9.11 22.49
N LYS A 258 27.55 -7.89 22.09
CA LYS A 258 28.48 -6.83 21.75
C LYS A 258 28.03 -5.60 22.54
N PRO A 259 28.73 -5.23 23.63
CA PRO A 259 28.33 -4.14 24.52
C PRO A 259 28.23 -2.76 23.82
N ARG A 260 28.65 -2.67 22.56
CA ARG A 260 28.62 -1.47 21.73
C ARG A 260 27.40 -1.35 20.82
N PHE A 261 26.55 -2.37 20.67
CA PHE A 261 25.40 -2.30 19.76
C PHE A 261 24.09 -2.61 20.49
N MET A 262 23.08 -1.77 20.32
CA MET A 262 21.79 -1.91 21.00
C MET A 262 20.63 -1.52 20.08
N ILE A 263 19.56 -2.32 20.08
CA ILE A 263 18.30 -1.95 19.43
C ILE A 263 17.43 -1.20 20.43
N ASP A 264 16.86 -0.07 20.02
CA ASP A 264 15.80 0.62 20.76
C ASP A 264 14.59 -0.32 20.96
N SER A 265 14.32 -0.70 22.20
CA SER A 265 13.16 -1.51 22.57
C SER A 265 12.00 -0.67 23.12
N SER A 266 12.08 0.66 23.02
CA SER A 266 11.02 1.56 23.50
C SER A 266 9.72 1.37 22.73
N ASN A 267 8.60 1.62 23.41
CA ASN A 267 7.27 1.44 22.83
C ASN A 267 6.89 2.48 21.76
N THR A 268 7.62 3.59 21.66
CA THR A 268 7.28 4.71 20.78
C THR A 268 7.90 4.57 19.38
N PHE A 269 9.17 4.17 19.29
CA PHE A 269 9.87 3.94 18.02
C PHE A 269 10.85 2.75 18.14
N PRO A 270 10.34 1.52 18.33
CA PRO A 270 11.21 0.36 18.46
C PRO A 270 11.98 0.11 17.16
N GLY A 271 13.25 -0.27 17.28
CA GLY A 271 14.04 -0.77 16.16
C GLY A 271 15.28 0.03 15.80
N ASP A 272 15.42 1.27 16.28
CA ASP A 272 16.60 2.10 15.96
C ASP A 272 17.87 1.45 16.52
N LEU A 273 18.95 1.45 15.74
CA LEU A 273 20.23 0.91 16.19
C LEU A 273 21.07 2.02 16.82
N TYR A 274 21.55 1.77 18.02
CA TYR A 274 22.58 2.55 18.68
C TYR A 274 23.92 1.84 18.58
N VAL A 275 24.94 2.57 18.11
CA VAL A 275 26.34 2.12 18.11
C VAL A 275 27.10 3.01 19.09
N PHE A 276 27.48 2.48 20.24
CA PHE A 276 28.22 3.16 21.30
C PHE A 276 29.72 3.07 21.05
N ASN A 277 30.45 4.14 21.38
CA ASN A 277 31.91 4.21 21.25
C ASN A 277 32.36 3.77 19.83
N ALA A 278 31.84 4.47 18.82
CA ALA A 278 32.05 4.15 17.42
C ALA A 278 33.56 4.18 17.07
N SER A 279 34.02 3.21 16.29
CA SER A 279 35.39 3.16 15.76
C SER A 279 35.39 3.05 14.24
N GLU A 280 36.52 3.31 13.59
CA GLU A 280 36.62 3.23 12.12
C GLU A 280 36.15 1.89 11.55
N ASN A 281 36.41 0.79 12.27
CA ASN A 281 35.97 -0.56 11.94
C ASN A 281 34.44 -0.73 11.94
N ASP A 282 33.70 0.19 12.57
CA ASP A 282 32.24 0.20 12.54
C ASP A 282 31.69 0.78 11.24
N SER A 283 32.49 1.45 10.42
CA SER A 283 32.07 1.94 9.10
C SER A 283 31.55 0.81 8.20
N GLY A 284 30.65 1.14 7.28
CA GLY A 284 30.07 0.23 6.30
C GLY A 284 28.55 0.29 6.22
N ILE A 285 27.97 -0.66 5.47
CA ILE A 285 26.54 -0.69 5.21
C ILE A 285 25.82 -1.51 6.29
N TYR A 286 24.89 -0.86 6.98
CA TYR A 286 23.97 -1.49 7.92
C TYR A 286 22.60 -1.62 7.27
N ARG A 287 21.99 -2.80 7.38
CA ARG A 287 20.64 -3.05 6.88
C ARG A 287 19.72 -3.39 8.03
N CYS A 288 18.65 -2.63 8.17
CA CYS A 288 17.53 -2.99 9.03
C CYS A 288 16.45 -3.70 8.20
N ARG A 289 15.88 -4.77 8.75
CA ARG A 289 14.73 -5.49 8.21
C ARG A 289 13.60 -5.46 9.23
N LEU A 290 12.44 -5.00 8.80
CA LEU A 290 11.21 -4.96 9.57
C LEU A 290 10.21 -5.95 8.98
N ASP A 291 9.84 -6.97 9.74
CA ASP A 291 8.80 -7.92 9.38
C ASP A 291 7.49 -7.60 10.12
N TYR A 292 6.38 -7.67 9.40
CA TYR A 292 5.04 -7.38 9.91
C TYR A 292 4.13 -8.59 9.73
N ALA A 293 3.05 -8.65 10.53
CA ALA A 293 2.08 -9.74 10.46
C ALA A 293 1.30 -9.75 9.14
N LYS A 294 0.97 -8.56 8.61
CA LYS A 294 0.06 -8.37 7.47
C LYS A 294 0.57 -7.39 6.41
N ASP A 295 1.66 -6.70 6.70
CA ASP A 295 2.27 -5.70 5.83
C ASP A 295 3.57 -6.26 5.21
N PRO A 296 4.04 -5.71 4.08
CA PRO A 296 5.22 -6.23 3.42
C PRO A 296 6.46 -5.94 4.27
N THR A 297 7.41 -6.88 4.25
CA THR A 297 8.73 -6.68 4.86
C THR A 297 9.39 -5.43 4.30
N ILE A 298 9.93 -4.59 5.18
CA ILE A 298 10.64 -3.37 4.81
C ILE A 298 12.13 -3.56 5.06
N HIS A 299 12.94 -3.04 4.13
CA HIS A 299 14.38 -2.93 4.27
C HIS A 299 14.81 -1.46 4.29
N ILE A 300 15.68 -1.11 5.23
CA ILE A 300 16.32 0.20 5.31
C ILE A 300 17.82 -0.03 5.32
N ARG A 301 18.56 0.76 4.55
CA ARG A 301 20.02 0.69 4.51
C ARG A 301 20.64 2.02 4.92
N HIS A 302 21.70 1.94 5.72
CA HIS A 302 22.52 3.07 6.13
C HIS A 302 23.96 2.83 5.73
N ASN A 303 24.60 3.81 5.11
CA ASN A 303 26.05 3.84 4.92
C ASN A 303 26.67 4.65 6.05
N MET A 304 27.18 3.95 7.06
CA MET A 304 27.81 4.59 8.22
C MET A 304 29.29 4.85 7.94
N THR A 305 29.71 6.11 8.11
CA THR A 305 31.12 6.52 8.04
C THR A 305 31.55 7.08 9.39
N VAL A 306 32.56 6.49 10.00
CA VAL A 306 33.17 6.98 11.25
C VAL A 306 34.43 7.78 10.89
N ILE A 307 34.51 9.00 11.41
CA ILE A 307 35.61 9.92 11.17
C ILE A 307 36.45 9.98 12.44
N ASP A 308 37.73 9.63 12.35
CA ASP A 308 38.68 9.87 13.42
C ASP A 308 39.11 11.35 13.40
N SER A 309 38.87 12.05 14.50
CA SER A 309 39.22 13.46 14.67
C SER A 309 40.57 13.65 15.36
N SER A 310 41.32 12.58 15.63
CA SER A 310 42.66 12.70 16.19
C SER A 310 43.60 13.33 15.15
N PRO A 311 44.38 14.35 15.52
CA PRO A 311 45.35 14.95 14.60
C PRO A 311 46.36 13.88 14.18
N SER A 312 46.58 13.73 12.88
CA SER A 312 47.61 12.85 12.35
C SER A 312 48.96 13.22 12.96
N HIS A 313 49.41 12.43 13.95
CA HIS A 313 50.77 12.52 14.43
C HIS A 313 51.70 11.99 13.35
N GLY A 314 52.22 12.89 12.51
CA GLY A 314 53.48 12.68 11.80
C GLY A 314 53.45 12.95 10.31
N ALA A 315 53.85 14.17 9.94
CA ALA A 315 54.97 14.38 9.02
C ALA A 315 55.55 15.77 9.32
N ALA A 316 56.31 15.88 10.41
CA ALA A 316 57.25 16.98 10.56
C ALA A 316 58.48 16.66 9.67
N PRO A 317 58.94 17.61 8.83
CA PRO A 317 60.05 17.39 7.90
C PRO A 317 61.40 17.17 8.58
#